data_AF-A0A7I7QEB7-F1
#
_entry.id   AF-A0A7I7QEB7-F1
#
_cell.length_a   1.000
_cell.length_b   1.000
_cell.length_c   1.000
_cell.angle_alpha   90.00
_cell.angle_beta   90.00
_cell.angle_gamma   90.00
#
_symmetry.space_group_name_H-M   'P 1'
#
loop_
_entity.id
_entity.type
_entity.pdbx_description
1 polymer ?
#
loop_
_entity_poly.entity_id
_entity_poly.type
_entity_poly.pdbx_seq_one_letter_code
_entity_poly.pdbx_strand_id
1 'polypeptide(L)'
;MGLRARFGHAADSPHAPISYRRSLGLGWLIGLVVIPLLIAAIGYGALERSRAAPGPARAAPPVASSGRPGKPPLSLAPLSIVRTGNDVTLTGEFPDDSAKAVLTRVLKTALPADGDIIDQIGINPNVDALDFSNAGPIFTNSASITNFNLTVDGNTITLTGTAASQDQKNTIDSDAAHTWSNLTVVDQLAVDGTPPPPPPAGQCGDLQSDINAVTGGLITFGNDGFSLTPADDRMLTQVADKLKACPNAHATINGYTDNSGTEAVNIPLSDSRAQMVTNCLVAQGVTSNRLTVRGLGSINPVAGNDTADGRAKNRRVEIVVG
;
A
#
# COMPACT_ATOMS: atom_id res chain seq x y z
N MET A 1 18.58 34.36 71.13
CA MET A 1 19.41 35.13 70.19
C MET A 1 19.19 34.55 68.80
N GLY A 2 18.73 35.20 67.74
CA GLY A 2 18.78 36.62 67.38
C GLY A 2 20.00 36.90 66.49
N LEU A 3 19.92 36.71 65.17
CA LEU A 3 20.27 37.73 64.17
C LEU A 3 19.93 37.32 62.73
N ARG A 4 19.43 38.32 61.98
CA ARG A 4 19.07 38.35 60.56
C ARG A 4 20.28 38.76 59.70
N ALA A 5 20.31 38.32 58.45
CA ALA A 5 20.81 39.07 57.28
C ALA A 5 20.06 38.49 56.06
N ARG A 6 19.06 39.13 55.43
CA ARG A 6 18.98 40.34 54.58
C ARG A 6 19.93 40.39 53.37
N PHE A 7 19.30 40.12 52.21
CA PHE A 7 19.31 40.83 50.92
C PHE A 7 20.60 40.93 50.08
N GLY A 8 20.48 40.42 48.85
CA GLY A 8 21.15 40.90 47.64
C GLY A 8 20.35 40.41 46.41
N HIS A 9 19.66 41.33 45.76
CA HIS A 9 18.79 41.14 44.60
C HIS A 9 19.49 41.78 43.39
N ALA A 10 19.75 41.02 42.32
CA ALA A 10 20.03 41.51 40.95
C ALA A 10 19.85 40.30 40.02
N ALA A 11 18.73 40.22 39.29
CA ALA A 11 18.43 40.90 38.02
C ALA A 11 18.83 40.04 36.80
N ASP A 12 17.81 39.76 36.00
CA ASP A 12 17.73 39.10 34.70
C ASP A 12 18.93 39.28 33.76
N SER A 13 19.25 38.22 33.02
CA SER A 13 19.29 38.26 31.55
C SER A 13 19.26 36.85 30.94
N PRO A 14 18.34 36.55 30.01
CA PRO A 14 18.25 35.26 29.34
C PRO A 14 19.29 35.14 28.20
N HIS A 15 20.00 34.01 28.14
CA HIS A 15 20.86 33.70 27.01
C HIS A 15 20.01 33.45 25.75
N ALA A 16 20.16 34.34 24.78
CA ALA A 16 19.54 34.27 23.46
C ALA A 16 20.00 33.03 22.66
N PRO A 17 19.15 32.44 21.82
CA PRO A 17 19.51 31.31 20.98
C PRO A 17 20.46 31.74 19.84
N ILE A 18 21.57 31.02 19.70
CA ILE A 18 22.52 31.16 18.59
C ILE A 18 21.78 30.80 17.29
N SER A 19 21.50 31.82 16.49
CA SER A 19 20.88 31.69 15.17
C SER A 19 21.93 31.28 14.14
N TYR A 20 21.89 30.04 13.67
CA TYR A 20 22.76 29.58 12.58
C TYR A 20 22.20 30.07 11.24
N ARG A 21 22.65 31.23 10.74
CA ARG A 21 22.40 31.64 9.35
C ARG A 21 23.31 30.84 8.42
N ARG A 22 22.76 29.84 7.72
CA ARG A 22 23.41 29.29 6.52
C ARG A 22 23.32 30.31 5.38
N SER A 23 24.46 30.66 4.82
CA SER A 23 24.56 31.43 3.58
C SER A 23 23.97 30.64 2.41
N LEU A 24 23.09 31.26 1.63
CA LEU A 24 22.56 30.70 0.38
C LEU A 24 23.71 30.55 -0.63
N GLY A 25 24.08 29.31 -0.92
CA GLY A 25 25.10 28.96 -1.91
C GLY A 25 24.56 29.08 -3.35
N LEU A 26 25.50 29.28 -4.28
CA LEU A 26 25.35 29.59 -5.71
C LEU A 26 24.44 28.64 -6.54
N GLY A 27 23.93 27.55 -5.97
CA GLY A 27 23.05 26.59 -6.66
C GLY A 27 21.61 27.08 -6.88
N TRP A 28 21.16 28.10 -6.14
CA TRP A 28 19.79 28.61 -6.24
C TRP A 28 19.55 29.50 -7.48
N LEU A 29 20.60 29.94 -8.17
CA LEU A 29 20.48 30.82 -9.35
C LEU A 29 20.43 30.06 -10.69
N ILE A 30 20.64 28.73 -10.71
CA ILE A 30 20.58 27.93 -11.96
C ILE A 30 19.14 27.52 -12.31
N GLY A 31 18.23 27.49 -11.32
CA GLY A 31 16.83 27.09 -11.51
C GLY A 31 15.93 28.15 -12.21
N LEU A 32 16.34 29.41 -12.30
CA LEU A 32 15.50 30.51 -12.81
C LEU A 32 15.68 30.84 -14.30
N VAL A 33 16.58 30.15 -15.02
CA VAL A 33 16.89 30.47 -16.44
C VAL A 33 16.50 29.34 -17.41
N VAL A 34 16.35 28.10 -16.95
CA VAL A 34 16.08 26.95 -17.86
C VAL A 34 14.57 26.73 -18.12
N ILE A 35 13.71 27.12 -17.19
CA ILE A 35 12.26 26.88 -17.26
C ILE A 35 11.51 27.80 -18.26
N PRO A 36 11.91 29.07 -18.51
CA PRO A 36 11.25 29.89 -19.53
C PRO A 36 11.58 29.49 -20.99
N LEU A 37 12.66 28.74 -21.23
CA LEU A 37 13.21 28.48 -22.58
C LEU A 37 12.58 27.25 -23.26
N LEU A 38 11.84 26.40 -22.53
CA LEU A 38 11.13 25.24 -23.10
C LEU A 38 9.67 25.56 -23.51
N ILE A 39 9.10 26.69 -23.06
CA ILE A 39 7.73 27.09 -23.40
C ILE A 39 7.66 27.84 -24.76
N ALA A 40 8.81 28.27 -25.31
CA ALA A 40 8.88 29.00 -26.59
C ALA A 40 8.97 28.11 -27.86
N ALA A 41 8.98 26.78 -27.74
CA ALA A 41 9.26 25.87 -28.86
C ALA A 41 8.03 25.17 -29.49
N ILE A 42 6.80 25.42 -29.01
CA ILE A 42 5.57 24.76 -29.53
C ILE A 42 4.65 25.75 -30.27
N GLY A 43 4.98 27.05 -30.28
CA GLY A 43 4.11 28.12 -30.77
C GLY A 43 4.34 28.62 -32.20
N TYR A 44 5.07 27.91 -33.06
CA TYR A 44 5.33 28.37 -34.44
C TYR A 44 5.21 27.23 -35.45
N GLY A 45 4.07 27.16 -36.12
CA GLY A 45 3.85 26.20 -37.22
C GLY A 45 2.43 26.19 -37.78
N ALA A 46 1.71 27.30 -37.67
CA ALA A 46 0.47 27.53 -38.40
C ALA A 46 0.74 28.54 -39.52
N LEU A 47 0.16 28.28 -40.68
CA LEU A 47 0.09 29.07 -41.92
C LEU A 47 1.08 28.68 -43.02
N GLU A 48 0.64 27.78 -43.90
CA GLU A 48 0.72 27.97 -45.36
C GLU A 48 -0.28 26.99 -46.02
N ARG A 49 -1.47 27.46 -46.39
CA ARG A 49 -1.86 28.14 -47.65
C ARG A 49 -2.27 27.13 -48.74
N SER A 50 -3.56 27.15 -49.02
CA SER A 50 -4.34 26.35 -49.97
C SER A 50 -3.83 26.40 -51.41
N ARG A 51 -3.89 25.26 -52.12
CA ARG A 51 -4.07 25.19 -53.58
C ARG A 51 -4.99 24.03 -53.95
N ALA A 52 -6.13 24.37 -54.55
CA ALA A 52 -7.04 23.45 -55.20
C ALA A 52 -7.12 23.80 -56.69
N ALA A 53 -7.03 22.81 -57.58
CA ALA A 53 -7.65 22.76 -58.92
C ALA A 53 -7.52 21.34 -59.54
N PRO A 54 -8.41 20.94 -60.49
CA PRO A 54 -8.97 19.58 -60.55
C PRO A 54 -8.61 18.76 -61.82
N GLY A 55 -8.91 17.45 -61.80
CA GLY A 55 -8.97 16.60 -63.00
C GLY A 55 -9.41 15.16 -62.69
N PRO A 56 -10.31 14.52 -63.47
CA PRO A 56 -10.97 13.27 -63.10
C PRO A 56 -10.30 12.03 -63.72
N ALA A 57 -10.21 10.93 -62.96
CA ALA A 57 -10.06 9.59 -63.52
C ALA A 57 -10.60 8.54 -62.53
N ARG A 58 -11.60 7.80 -62.99
CA ARG A 58 -12.28 6.70 -62.30
C ARG A 58 -11.38 5.45 -62.31
N ALA A 59 -11.05 4.91 -61.15
CA ALA A 59 -10.58 3.54 -60.96
C ALA A 59 -11.26 2.95 -59.71
N ALA A 60 -11.68 1.68 -59.80
CA ALA A 60 -12.57 0.98 -58.88
C ALA A 60 -11.82 0.34 -57.67
N PRO A 61 -12.50 -0.36 -56.74
CA PRO A 61 -12.49 -0.09 -55.29
C PRO A 61 -11.49 -0.95 -54.48
N PRO A 62 -11.30 -0.64 -53.18
CA PRO A 62 -11.18 -1.69 -52.18
C PRO A 62 -12.37 -1.62 -51.21
N VAL A 63 -12.85 -2.82 -50.89
CA VAL A 63 -13.89 -3.13 -49.92
C VAL A 63 -13.71 -2.31 -48.65
N ALA A 64 -14.70 -1.49 -48.30
CA ALA A 64 -14.81 -0.95 -46.96
C ALA A 64 -14.99 -2.14 -46.01
N SER A 65 -13.91 -2.53 -45.34
CA SER A 65 -14.01 -3.35 -44.15
C SER A 65 -14.81 -2.52 -43.16
N SER A 66 -16.04 -2.95 -42.89
CA SER A 66 -16.83 -2.51 -41.75
C SER A 66 -16.14 -3.00 -40.48
N GLY A 67 -14.99 -2.39 -40.16
CA GLY A 67 -14.43 -2.41 -38.84
C GLY A 67 -15.44 -1.75 -37.93
N ARG A 68 -16.25 -2.58 -37.25
CA ARG A 68 -17.00 -2.21 -36.06
C ARG A 68 -16.09 -1.31 -35.21
N PRO A 69 -16.54 -0.14 -34.72
CA PRO A 69 -15.75 0.64 -33.79
C PRO A 69 -15.34 -0.31 -32.67
N GLY A 70 -14.05 -0.55 -32.52
CA GLY A 70 -13.53 -1.22 -31.34
C GLY A 70 -14.04 -0.43 -30.16
N LYS A 71 -14.75 -1.10 -29.24
CA LYS A 71 -15.21 -0.51 -27.98
C LYS A 71 -14.02 0.31 -27.42
N PRO A 72 -14.21 1.61 -27.13
CA PRO A 72 -13.14 2.42 -26.53
C PRO A 72 -12.53 1.67 -25.34
N PRO A 73 -11.22 1.80 -25.09
CA PRO A 73 -10.64 1.29 -23.86
C PRO A 73 -11.47 1.81 -22.68
N LEU A 74 -11.84 0.92 -21.76
CA LEU A 74 -12.73 1.19 -20.62
C LEU A 74 -12.20 2.41 -19.87
N SER A 75 -12.76 3.59 -20.11
CA SER A 75 -12.40 4.84 -19.44
C SER A 75 -13.54 5.18 -18.53
N LEU A 76 -13.39 4.91 -17.24
CA LEU A 76 -14.41 5.26 -16.25
C LEU A 76 -14.49 6.77 -16.12
N ALA A 77 -15.70 7.25 -15.85
CA ALA A 77 -15.93 8.63 -15.48
C ALA A 77 -15.12 9.00 -14.21
N PRO A 78 -14.59 10.23 -14.15
CA PRO A 78 -13.94 10.69 -12.94
C PRO A 78 -14.96 10.75 -11.79
N LEU A 79 -14.53 10.25 -10.64
CA LEU A 79 -15.32 10.23 -9.42
C LEU A 79 -14.39 10.52 -8.24
N SER A 80 -14.84 11.34 -7.31
CA SER A 80 -14.17 11.55 -6.03
C SER A 80 -15.17 11.42 -4.89
N ILE A 81 -14.80 10.57 -3.93
CA ILE A 81 -15.51 10.33 -2.68
C ILE A 81 -14.60 10.83 -1.57
N VAL A 82 -14.93 11.97 -0.97
CA VAL A 82 -14.11 12.60 0.06
C VAL A 82 -14.84 12.52 1.40
N ARG A 83 -14.23 11.86 2.38
CA ARG A 83 -14.71 11.87 3.76
C ARG A 83 -13.95 12.92 4.57
N THR A 84 -14.71 13.75 5.27
CA THR A 84 -14.18 14.74 6.22
C THR A 84 -14.93 14.61 7.54
N GLY A 85 -14.31 13.97 8.54
CA GLY A 85 -14.98 13.64 9.79
C GLY A 85 -16.04 12.56 9.57
N ASN A 86 -17.30 12.94 9.77
CA ASN A 86 -18.45 12.07 9.53
C ASN A 86 -19.10 12.34 8.15
N ASP A 87 -18.84 13.49 7.55
CA ASP A 87 -19.48 13.88 6.29
C ASP A 87 -18.76 13.28 5.10
N VAL A 88 -19.54 12.93 4.07
CA VAL A 88 -19.03 12.41 2.80
C VAL A 88 -19.51 13.28 1.66
N THR A 89 -18.57 13.81 0.90
CA THR A 89 -18.86 14.54 -0.33
C THR A 89 -18.60 13.64 -1.53
N LEU A 90 -19.59 13.53 -2.40
CA LEU A 90 -19.54 12.77 -3.64
C LEU A 90 -19.51 13.73 -4.82
N THR A 91 -18.48 13.67 -5.65
CA THR A 91 -18.35 14.52 -6.85
C THR A 91 -17.98 13.67 -8.07
N GLY A 92 -18.55 13.95 -9.24
CA GLY A 92 -18.23 13.22 -10.47
C GLY A 92 -19.44 13.02 -11.38
N GLU A 93 -19.31 12.08 -12.32
CA GLU A 93 -20.38 11.71 -13.26
C GLU A 93 -20.77 10.24 -13.13
N PHE A 94 -22.06 9.96 -13.23
CA PHE A 94 -22.65 8.62 -13.22
C PHE A 94 -23.57 8.40 -14.44
N PRO A 95 -23.70 7.17 -14.94
CA PRO A 95 -24.56 6.85 -16.09
C PRO A 95 -26.04 7.13 -15.83
N ASP A 96 -26.51 6.77 -14.64
CA ASP A 96 -27.92 6.84 -14.28
C ASP A 96 -28.12 6.89 -12.75
N ASP A 97 -29.36 7.19 -12.34
CA ASP A 97 -29.75 7.26 -10.94
C ASP A 97 -29.67 5.91 -10.21
N SER A 98 -29.74 4.78 -10.94
CA SER A 98 -29.72 3.45 -10.33
C SER A 98 -28.30 3.09 -9.86
N ALA A 99 -27.29 3.35 -10.70
CA ALA A 99 -25.88 3.19 -10.35
C ALA A 99 -25.51 4.11 -9.17
N LYS A 100 -25.99 5.35 -9.19
CA LYS A 100 -25.80 6.32 -8.10
C LYS A 100 -26.45 5.85 -6.79
N ALA A 101 -27.64 5.25 -6.87
CA ALA A 101 -28.33 4.70 -5.71
C ALA A 101 -27.59 3.50 -5.10
N VAL A 102 -26.88 2.69 -5.89
CA VAL A 102 -26.03 1.59 -5.39
C VAL A 102 -24.90 2.16 -4.54
N LEU A 103 -24.15 3.14 -5.05
CA LEU A 103 -23.08 3.80 -4.29
C LEU A 103 -23.61 4.38 -2.98
N THR A 104 -24.68 5.15 -3.04
CA THR A 104 -25.27 5.80 -1.86
C THR A 104 -25.70 4.78 -0.81
N ARG A 105 -26.26 3.63 -1.24
CA ARG A 105 -26.66 2.55 -0.33
C ARG A 105 -25.46 1.91 0.36
N VAL A 106 -24.40 1.63 -0.38
CA VAL A 106 -23.17 1.06 0.16
C VAL A 106 -22.58 1.99 1.21
N LEU A 107 -22.46 3.29 0.90
CA LEU A 107 -21.95 4.29 1.84
C LEU A 107 -22.81 4.40 3.11
N LYS A 108 -24.14 4.47 2.98
CA LYS A 108 -25.05 4.52 4.14
C LYS A 108 -25.00 3.27 5.02
N THR A 109 -24.66 2.11 4.44
CA THR A 109 -24.55 0.85 5.18
C THR A 109 -23.22 0.73 5.91
N ALA A 110 -22.15 1.21 5.29
CA ALA A 110 -20.79 1.07 5.79
C ALA A 110 -20.40 2.16 6.79
N LEU A 111 -20.98 3.36 6.70
CA LEU A 111 -20.57 4.52 7.48
C LEU A 111 -21.50 4.78 8.68
N PRO A 112 -21.01 5.44 9.75
CA PRO A 112 -21.82 5.82 10.90
C PRO A 112 -23.02 6.71 10.49
N ALA A 113 -24.14 6.57 11.20
CA ALA A 113 -25.40 7.25 10.85
C ALA A 113 -25.37 8.79 11.07
N ASP A 114 -24.34 9.29 11.74
CA ASP A 114 -24.25 10.65 12.27
C ASP A 114 -23.60 11.64 11.29
N GLY A 115 -23.42 11.25 10.02
CA GLY A 115 -22.77 12.05 8.99
C GLY A 115 -23.64 12.30 7.76
N ASP A 116 -23.49 13.47 7.15
CA ASP A 116 -24.23 13.84 5.95
C ASP A 116 -23.53 13.33 4.67
N ILE A 117 -24.34 12.88 3.70
CA ILE A 117 -23.87 12.57 2.35
C ILE A 117 -24.22 13.76 1.45
N ILE A 118 -23.22 14.55 1.10
CA ILE A 118 -23.31 15.69 0.18
C ILE A 118 -23.10 15.16 -1.23
N ASP A 119 -24.20 15.03 -1.95
CA ASP A 119 -24.24 14.48 -3.30
C ASP A 119 -24.16 15.60 -4.36
N GLN A 120 -23.04 15.64 -5.07
CA GLN A 120 -22.77 16.53 -6.21
C GLN A 120 -22.47 15.72 -7.48
N ILE A 121 -22.99 14.50 -7.57
CA ILE A 121 -22.83 13.64 -8.75
C ILE A 121 -23.82 14.08 -9.84
N GLY A 122 -23.29 14.38 -11.03
CA GLY A 122 -24.07 14.60 -12.24
C GLY A 122 -24.44 13.29 -12.95
N ILE A 123 -25.57 13.28 -13.66
CA ILE A 123 -26.00 12.14 -14.48
C ILE A 123 -25.65 12.40 -15.95
N ASN A 124 -24.87 11.50 -16.54
CA ASN A 124 -24.47 11.52 -17.94
C ASN A 124 -24.57 10.10 -18.53
N PRO A 125 -25.57 9.79 -19.36
CA PRO A 125 -25.80 8.43 -19.85
C PRO A 125 -24.72 7.92 -20.83
N ASN A 126 -23.75 8.76 -21.22
CA ASN A 126 -22.70 8.39 -22.16
C ASN A 126 -21.39 7.97 -21.49
N VAL A 127 -21.34 7.92 -20.16
CA VAL A 127 -20.14 7.53 -19.41
C VAL A 127 -20.33 6.21 -18.70
N ASP A 128 -19.23 5.47 -18.53
CA ASP A 128 -19.20 4.28 -17.68
C ASP A 128 -18.78 4.69 -16.26
N ALA A 129 -19.42 4.14 -15.22
CA ALA A 129 -19.04 4.36 -13.82
C ALA A 129 -18.40 3.12 -13.20
N LEU A 130 -17.63 3.34 -12.13
CA LEU A 130 -17.08 2.27 -11.31
C LEU A 130 -18.22 1.45 -10.67
N ASP A 131 -18.09 0.12 -10.68
CA ASP A 131 -19.03 -0.76 -9.99
C ASP A 131 -18.71 -0.82 -8.49
N PHE A 132 -19.72 -0.52 -7.67
CA PHE A 132 -19.65 -0.52 -6.21
C PHE A 132 -20.38 -1.70 -5.56
N SER A 133 -20.93 -2.62 -6.35
CA SER A 133 -21.79 -3.71 -5.85
C SER A 133 -21.11 -4.56 -4.77
N ASN A 134 -19.79 -4.75 -4.86
CA ASN A 134 -18.99 -5.52 -3.91
C ASN A 134 -18.05 -4.66 -3.06
N ALA A 135 -18.15 -3.33 -3.14
CA ALA A 135 -17.23 -2.41 -2.46
C ALA A 135 -17.54 -2.20 -0.96
N GLY A 136 -18.59 -2.84 -0.44
CA GLY A 136 -19.02 -2.73 0.96
C GLY A 136 -17.89 -2.92 1.98
N PRO A 137 -17.10 -4.01 1.92
CA PRO A 137 -16.00 -4.25 2.86
C PRO A 137 -14.99 -3.10 2.92
N ILE A 138 -14.65 -2.50 1.77
CA ILE A 138 -13.69 -1.39 1.67
C ILE A 138 -14.18 -0.19 2.50
N PHE A 139 -15.46 0.19 2.35
CA PHE A 139 -16.03 1.31 3.09
C PHE A 139 -16.24 0.99 4.57
N THR A 140 -16.57 -0.25 4.91
CA THR A 140 -16.70 -0.68 6.31
C THR A 140 -15.35 -0.65 7.02
N ASN A 141 -14.29 -1.16 6.38
CA ASN A 141 -12.95 -1.21 6.94
C ASN A 141 -12.28 0.18 6.99
N SER A 142 -12.67 1.10 6.11
CA SER A 142 -12.23 2.50 6.14
C SER A 142 -13.13 3.43 6.97
N ALA A 143 -14.21 2.93 7.59
CA ALA A 143 -15.19 3.77 8.29
C ALA A 143 -14.59 4.58 9.46
N SER A 144 -13.52 4.08 10.10
CA SER A 144 -12.82 4.79 11.17
C SER A 144 -11.78 5.80 10.66
N ILE A 145 -11.49 5.82 9.36
CA ILE A 145 -10.55 6.74 8.72
C ILE A 145 -11.31 8.02 8.37
N THR A 146 -11.28 9.02 9.26
CA THR A 146 -12.08 10.24 9.13
C THR A 146 -11.66 11.17 7.99
N ASN A 147 -10.50 10.93 7.39
CA ASN A 147 -9.96 11.66 6.23
C ASN A 147 -9.80 10.77 4.99
N PHE A 148 -10.60 9.69 4.89
CA PHE A 148 -10.54 8.76 3.77
C PHE A 148 -11.00 9.43 2.46
N ASN A 149 -10.26 9.22 1.38
CA ASN A 149 -10.63 9.69 0.06
C ASN A 149 -10.33 8.63 -1.00
N LEU A 150 -11.31 8.41 -1.88
CA LEU A 150 -11.22 7.55 -3.05
C LEU A 150 -11.42 8.41 -4.30
N THR A 151 -10.45 8.36 -5.21
CA THR A 151 -10.55 9.01 -6.52
C THR A 151 -10.43 7.99 -7.64
N VAL A 152 -11.30 8.10 -8.64
CA VAL A 152 -11.26 7.33 -9.88
C VAL A 152 -10.86 8.27 -11.01
N ASP A 153 -9.82 7.89 -11.74
CA ASP A 153 -9.37 8.57 -12.96
C ASP A 153 -9.05 7.53 -14.03
N GLY A 154 -9.94 7.41 -15.02
CA GLY A 154 -9.84 6.41 -16.09
C GLY A 154 -9.84 4.98 -15.55
N ASN A 155 -8.68 4.33 -15.54
CA ASN A 155 -8.49 2.96 -15.02
C ASN A 155 -7.82 2.90 -13.65
N THR A 156 -7.55 4.05 -13.04
CA THR A 156 -6.80 4.16 -11.79
C THR A 156 -7.73 4.54 -10.66
N ILE A 157 -7.66 3.78 -9.57
CA ILE A 157 -8.30 4.11 -8.30
C ILE A 157 -7.20 4.47 -7.32
N THR A 158 -7.27 5.66 -6.73
CA THR A 158 -6.33 6.07 -5.68
C THR A 158 -7.06 6.15 -4.35
N LEU A 159 -6.51 5.48 -3.34
CA LEU A 159 -7.01 5.48 -1.97
C LEU A 159 -6.06 6.30 -1.09
N THR A 160 -6.59 7.29 -0.38
CA THR A 160 -5.82 8.18 0.52
C THR A 160 -6.52 8.33 1.86
N GLY A 161 -5.77 8.69 2.89
CA GLY A 161 -6.27 8.84 4.25
C GLY A 161 -5.25 8.38 5.30
N THR A 162 -5.66 8.37 6.57
CA THR A 162 -4.82 7.96 7.70
C THR A 162 -5.45 6.77 8.41
N ALA A 163 -4.95 5.57 8.13
CA ALA A 163 -5.32 4.35 8.82
C ALA A 163 -4.76 4.33 10.25
N ALA A 164 -5.52 3.78 11.19
CA ALA A 164 -5.12 3.67 12.60
C ALA A 164 -4.05 2.59 12.82
N SER A 165 -3.89 1.66 11.88
CA SER A 165 -2.91 0.57 11.95
C SER A 165 -2.52 0.08 10.55
N GLN A 166 -1.39 -0.61 10.48
CA GLN A 166 -0.91 -1.25 9.25
C GLN A 166 -1.85 -2.38 8.81
N ASP A 167 -2.41 -3.15 9.74
CA ASP A 167 -3.41 -4.19 9.44
C ASP A 167 -4.67 -3.61 8.78
N GLN A 168 -5.16 -2.47 9.27
CA GLN A 168 -6.30 -1.79 8.66
C GLN A 168 -5.98 -1.37 7.22
N LYS A 169 -4.81 -0.75 7.00
CA LYS A 169 -4.34 -0.39 5.65
C LYS A 169 -4.26 -1.60 4.73
N ASN A 170 -3.63 -2.69 5.18
CA ASN A 170 -3.46 -3.92 4.40
C ASN A 170 -4.80 -4.58 4.03
N THR A 171 -5.76 -4.55 4.96
CA THR A 171 -7.11 -5.09 4.73
C THR A 171 -7.83 -4.28 3.65
N ILE A 172 -7.81 -2.95 3.74
CA ILE A 172 -8.44 -2.06 2.75
C ILE A 172 -7.79 -2.24 1.36
N ASP A 173 -6.47 -2.31 1.30
CA ASP A 173 -5.72 -2.52 0.05
C ASP A 173 -6.09 -3.87 -0.60
N SER A 174 -6.13 -4.95 0.19
CA SER A 174 -6.50 -6.27 -0.32
C SER A 174 -7.96 -6.32 -0.81
N ASP A 175 -8.89 -5.73 -0.06
CA ASP A 175 -10.30 -5.68 -0.43
C ASP A 175 -10.49 -4.87 -1.73
N ALA A 176 -9.78 -3.76 -1.88
CA ALA A 176 -9.82 -2.93 -3.08
C ALA A 176 -9.23 -3.65 -4.30
N ALA A 177 -8.06 -4.28 -4.15
CA ALA A 177 -7.43 -5.05 -5.21
C ALA A 177 -8.30 -6.26 -5.63
N HIS A 178 -9.02 -6.89 -4.70
CA HIS A 178 -9.93 -7.98 -5.00
C HIS A 178 -11.20 -7.50 -5.72
N THR A 179 -11.82 -6.44 -5.20
CA THR A 179 -13.07 -5.86 -5.73
C THR A 179 -12.89 -5.31 -7.14
N TRP A 180 -11.76 -4.63 -7.39
CA TRP A 180 -11.46 -3.98 -8.66
C TRP A 180 -10.23 -4.57 -9.34
N SER A 181 -10.17 -5.90 -9.39
CA SER A 181 -9.05 -6.66 -9.96
C SER A 181 -8.72 -6.34 -11.44
N ASN A 182 -9.66 -5.72 -12.17
CA ASN A 182 -9.49 -5.26 -13.54
C ASN A 182 -8.98 -3.81 -13.67
N LEU A 183 -8.68 -3.13 -12.56
CA LEU A 183 -8.24 -1.74 -12.47
C LEU A 183 -6.91 -1.62 -11.73
N THR A 184 -6.23 -0.48 -11.89
CA THR A 184 -5.01 -0.18 -11.13
C THR A 184 -5.40 0.48 -9.82
N VAL A 185 -5.23 -0.22 -8.70
CA VAL A 185 -5.44 0.33 -7.36
C VAL A 185 -4.12 0.86 -6.83
N VAL A 186 -4.09 2.14 -6.47
CA VAL A 186 -2.95 2.85 -5.90
C VAL A 186 -3.25 3.15 -4.43
N ASP A 187 -2.54 2.46 -3.54
CA ASP A 187 -2.63 2.68 -2.10
C ASP A 187 -1.68 3.81 -1.65
N GLN A 188 -2.27 4.92 -1.21
CA GLN A 188 -1.60 6.06 -0.60
C GLN A 188 -2.14 6.34 0.82
N LEU A 189 -2.67 5.31 1.49
CA LEU A 189 -3.05 5.41 2.89
C LEU A 189 -1.78 5.57 3.74
N ALA A 190 -1.75 6.60 4.57
CA ALA A 190 -0.76 6.71 5.63
C ALA A 190 -1.19 5.86 6.82
N VAL A 191 -0.25 5.36 7.60
CA VAL A 191 -0.52 4.78 8.92
C VAL A 191 -0.17 5.83 9.96
N ASP A 192 -1.09 6.11 10.89
CA ASP A 192 -0.82 7.01 11.99
C ASP A 192 0.35 6.45 12.80
N GLY A 193 1.39 7.25 13.01
CA GLY A 193 2.72 6.81 13.43
C GLY A 193 2.80 6.26 14.86
N THR A 194 1.68 5.96 15.50
CA THR A 194 1.61 5.29 16.79
C THR A 194 1.78 3.77 16.56
N PRO A 195 2.85 3.15 17.08
CA PRO A 195 2.96 1.70 17.12
C PRO A 195 1.68 1.12 17.77
N PRO A 196 1.15 -0.02 17.28
CA PRO A 196 -0.03 -0.63 17.88
C PRO A 196 0.17 -0.76 19.40
N PRO A 197 -0.82 -0.39 20.22
CA PRO A 197 -0.69 -0.48 21.67
C PRO A 197 -0.30 -1.92 22.04
N PRO A 198 0.70 -2.11 22.91
CA PRO A 198 1.12 -3.44 23.30
C PRO A 198 -0.09 -4.18 23.89
N PRO A 199 -0.42 -5.41 23.44
CA PRO A 199 -1.47 -6.22 24.00
C PRO A 199 -1.34 -6.30 25.53
N PRO A 200 -2.48 -6.34 26.25
CA PRO A 200 -2.49 -6.50 27.70
C PRO A 200 -1.58 -7.65 28.12
N ALA A 201 -0.70 -7.38 29.09
CA ALA A 201 0.23 -8.35 29.65
C ALA A 201 -0.54 -9.59 30.13
N GLY A 202 -0.57 -10.64 29.30
CA GLY A 202 -1.44 -11.80 29.46
C GLY A 202 -1.80 -12.48 28.13
N GLN A 203 -1.79 -11.75 27.01
CA GLN A 203 -2.15 -12.31 25.69
C GLN A 203 -0.97 -12.88 24.89
N CYS A 204 0.27 -12.68 25.31
CA CYS A 204 1.43 -13.22 24.60
C CYS A 204 1.62 -14.74 24.76
N GLY A 205 0.83 -15.39 25.64
CA GLY A 205 0.86 -16.85 25.80
C GLY A 205 0.46 -17.60 24.53
N ASP A 206 -0.41 -17.00 23.71
CA ASP A 206 -0.90 -17.60 22.46
C ASP A 206 -0.16 -17.10 21.22
N LEU A 207 0.92 -16.32 21.38
CA LEU A 207 1.63 -15.66 20.28
C LEU A 207 2.10 -16.65 19.20
N GLN A 208 2.53 -17.85 19.58
CA GLN A 208 2.89 -18.89 18.61
C GLN A 208 1.69 -19.31 17.74
N SER A 209 0.54 -19.55 18.37
CA SER A 209 -0.69 -19.94 17.67
C SER A 209 -1.15 -18.84 16.72
N ASP A 210 -1.04 -17.59 17.17
CA ASP A 210 -1.35 -16.39 16.39
C ASP A 210 -0.46 -16.22 15.15
N ILE A 211 0.85 -16.46 15.28
CA ILE A 211 1.79 -16.44 14.14
C ILE A 211 1.47 -17.61 13.19
N ASN A 212 1.14 -18.78 13.71
CA ASN A 212 0.78 -19.94 12.90
C ASN A 212 -0.51 -19.70 12.11
N ALA A 213 -1.50 -19.00 12.68
CA ALA A 213 -2.75 -18.65 12.00
C ALA A 213 -2.51 -17.73 10.80
N VAL A 214 -1.56 -16.80 10.89
CA VAL A 214 -1.19 -15.87 9.81
C VAL A 214 -0.38 -16.58 8.72
N THR A 215 0.58 -17.41 9.12
CA THR A 215 1.52 -18.06 8.20
C THR A 215 1.02 -19.38 7.62
N GLY A 216 -0.12 -19.90 8.12
CA GLY A 216 -0.52 -21.29 7.87
C GLY A 216 0.45 -22.32 8.48
N GLY A 217 1.36 -21.88 9.37
CA GLY A 217 2.40 -22.69 10.00
C GLY A 217 3.68 -22.86 9.18
N LEU A 218 3.69 -22.52 7.88
CA LEU A 218 4.86 -22.67 7.01
C LEU A 218 4.96 -21.51 6.01
N ILE A 219 6.13 -20.88 5.94
CA ILE A 219 6.45 -19.89 4.89
C ILE A 219 7.19 -20.62 3.78
N THR A 220 6.54 -20.87 2.64
CA THR A 220 7.11 -21.67 1.54
C THR A 220 7.74 -20.79 0.46
N PHE A 221 8.88 -21.22 -0.09
CA PHE A 221 9.55 -20.51 -1.18
C PHE A 221 9.46 -21.30 -2.50
N GLY A 222 9.38 -20.56 -3.61
CA GLY A 222 9.53 -21.12 -4.96
C GLY A 222 10.90 -21.77 -5.19
N ASN A 223 11.08 -22.39 -6.35
CA ASN A 223 12.30 -23.15 -6.69
C ASN A 223 13.58 -22.29 -6.65
N ASP A 224 13.44 -20.99 -6.92
CA ASP A 224 14.54 -20.03 -7.01
C ASP A 224 14.82 -19.33 -5.66
N GLY A 225 14.04 -19.66 -4.62
CA GLY A 225 14.44 -19.57 -3.22
C GLY A 225 14.71 -18.20 -2.58
N PHE A 226 14.63 -17.08 -3.31
CA PHE A 226 15.14 -15.79 -2.82
C PHE A 226 14.21 -14.59 -2.99
N SER A 227 12.97 -14.76 -3.44
CA SER A 227 12.05 -13.64 -3.68
C SER A 227 10.79 -13.79 -2.85
N LEU A 228 10.55 -12.81 -1.98
CA LEU A 228 9.27 -12.61 -1.30
C LEU A 228 8.33 -11.97 -2.32
N THR A 229 7.13 -12.52 -2.42
CA THR A 229 6.04 -11.89 -3.16
C THR A 229 5.43 -10.76 -2.33
N PRO A 230 4.68 -9.83 -2.94
CA PRO A 230 3.91 -8.84 -2.18
C PRO A 230 2.92 -9.46 -1.17
N ALA A 231 2.47 -10.70 -1.41
CA ALA A 231 1.67 -11.45 -0.44
C ALA A 231 2.49 -11.87 0.78
N ASP A 232 3.72 -12.33 0.57
CA ASP A 232 4.63 -12.71 1.66
C ASP A 232 5.03 -11.50 2.50
N ASP A 233 5.28 -10.34 1.88
CA ASP A 233 5.57 -9.10 2.61
C ASP A 233 4.41 -8.67 3.52
N ARG A 234 3.16 -8.77 3.03
CA ARG A 234 1.97 -8.47 3.85
C ARG A 234 1.82 -9.45 5.01
N MET A 235 2.03 -10.74 4.77
CA MET A 235 2.03 -11.77 5.82
C MET A 235 3.12 -11.50 6.86
N LEU A 236 4.35 -11.20 6.45
CA LEU A 236 5.46 -10.90 7.34
C LEU A 236 5.25 -9.59 8.13
N THR A 237 4.54 -8.63 7.55
CA THR A 237 4.10 -7.41 8.27
C THR A 237 3.19 -7.76 9.45
N GLN A 238 2.17 -8.60 9.23
CA GLN A 238 1.27 -9.06 10.30
C GLN A 238 2.03 -9.83 11.40
N VAL A 239 2.99 -10.68 11.01
CA VAL A 239 3.86 -11.39 11.97
C VAL A 239 4.71 -10.39 12.77
N ALA A 240 5.29 -9.39 12.12
CA ALA A 240 6.07 -8.35 12.78
C ALA A 240 5.24 -7.54 13.78
N ASP A 241 4.00 -7.20 13.43
CA ASP A 241 3.08 -6.50 14.33
C ASP A 241 2.78 -7.32 15.59
N LYS A 242 2.49 -8.62 15.43
CA LYS A 242 2.31 -9.55 16.57
C LYS A 242 3.57 -9.67 17.44
N LEU A 243 4.76 -9.74 16.86
CA LEU A 243 6.03 -9.79 17.60
C LEU A 243 6.33 -8.47 18.34
N LYS A 244 6.04 -7.31 17.72
CA LYS A 244 6.18 -5.99 18.37
C LYS A 244 5.22 -5.82 19.54
N ALA A 245 4.01 -6.38 19.40
CA ALA A 245 3.00 -6.42 20.43
C ALA A 245 3.49 -7.12 21.72
N CYS A 246 4.38 -8.11 21.59
CA CYS A 246 4.90 -8.90 22.71
C CYS A 246 6.39 -8.64 22.93
N PRO A 247 6.80 -7.51 23.53
CA PRO A 247 8.20 -7.05 23.55
C PRO A 247 9.19 -8.00 24.24
N ASN A 248 8.71 -8.87 25.14
CA ASN A 248 9.54 -9.85 25.85
C ASN A 248 9.70 -11.18 25.11
N ALA A 249 8.92 -11.42 24.06
CA ALA A 249 8.98 -12.68 23.32
C ALA A 249 10.22 -12.73 22.43
N HIS A 250 10.88 -13.89 22.38
CA HIS A 250 11.97 -14.16 21.44
C HIS A 250 11.47 -15.10 20.34
N ALA A 251 11.96 -14.91 19.12
CA ALA A 251 11.61 -15.75 17.99
C ALA A 251 12.85 -16.38 17.35
N THR A 252 12.75 -17.66 17.00
CA THR A 252 13.74 -18.39 16.21
C THR A 252 13.17 -18.66 14.83
N ILE A 253 13.91 -18.26 13.80
CA ILE A 253 13.53 -18.37 12.40
C ILE A 253 14.33 -19.54 11.85
N ASN A 254 13.65 -20.66 11.64
CA ASN A 254 14.24 -21.92 11.19
C ASN A 254 14.01 -22.08 9.70
N GLY A 255 15.09 -22.16 8.92
CA GLY A 255 15.04 -22.45 7.50
C GLY A 255 15.23 -23.93 7.22
N TYR A 256 14.55 -24.42 6.19
CA TYR A 256 14.66 -25.81 5.71
C TYR A 256 14.80 -25.86 4.19
N THR A 257 15.36 -26.97 3.71
CA THR A 257 15.44 -27.33 2.29
C THR A 257 14.75 -28.66 2.04
N ASP A 258 14.57 -28.99 0.76
CA ASP A 258 14.35 -30.38 0.37
C ASP A 258 15.67 -31.18 0.41
N ASN A 259 15.61 -32.47 0.07
CA ASN A 259 16.77 -33.37 0.09
C ASN A 259 17.68 -33.26 -1.16
N SER A 260 17.46 -32.29 -2.04
CA SER A 260 18.26 -32.13 -3.26
C SER A 260 19.59 -31.48 -2.90
N GLY A 261 20.69 -32.24 -2.96
CA GLY A 261 22.03 -31.74 -2.69
C GLY A 261 22.62 -32.24 -1.38
N THR A 262 23.82 -31.77 -1.05
CA THR A 262 24.56 -32.18 0.15
C THR A 262 24.20 -31.27 1.33
N GLU A 263 24.40 -31.75 2.55
CA GLU A 263 24.22 -30.96 3.77
C GLU A 263 25.08 -29.68 3.75
N ALA A 264 26.30 -29.76 3.22
CA ALA A 264 27.20 -28.62 3.05
C ALA A 264 26.63 -27.51 2.14
N VAL A 265 25.67 -27.84 1.27
CA VAL A 265 24.94 -26.88 0.43
C VAL A 265 23.63 -26.47 1.10
N ASN A 266 22.90 -27.43 1.66
CA ASN A 266 21.56 -27.20 2.22
C ASN A 266 21.57 -26.36 3.49
N ILE A 267 22.58 -26.51 4.37
CA ILE A 267 22.69 -25.71 5.58
C ILE A 267 22.84 -24.21 5.24
N PRO A 268 23.83 -23.76 4.44
CA PRO A 268 23.93 -22.35 4.04
C PRO A 268 22.69 -21.83 3.30
N LEU A 269 22.06 -22.67 2.45
CA LEU A 269 20.86 -22.28 1.72
C LEU A 269 19.67 -22.02 2.65
N SER A 270 19.43 -22.94 3.58
CA SER A 270 18.37 -22.77 4.58
C SER A 270 18.63 -21.58 5.50
N ASP A 271 19.88 -21.36 5.89
CA ASP A 271 20.29 -20.21 6.71
C ASP A 271 20.01 -18.89 5.99
N SER A 272 20.37 -18.81 4.71
CA SER A 272 20.11 -17.64 3.88
C SER A 272 18.62 -17.32 3.75
N ARG A 273 17.76 -18.34 3.64
CA ARG A 273 16.29 -18.16 3.63
C ARG A 273 15.77 -17.63 4.96
N ALA A 274 16.23 -18.20 6.06
CA ALA A 274 15.87 -17.74 7.40
C ALA A 274 16.36 -16.30 7.65
N GLN A 275 17.55 -15.96 7.17
CA GLN A 275 18.09 -14.61 7.24
C GLN A 275 17.27 -13.61 6.43
N MET A 276 16.77 -14.01 5.25
CA MET A 276 15.90 -13.16 4.43
C MET A 276 14.61 -12.78 5.19
N VAL A 277 13.93 -13.78 5.77
CA VAL A 277 12.72 -13.55 6.58
C VAL A 277 13.04 -12.65 7.78
N THR A 278 14.16 -12.89 8.45
CA THR A 278 14.63 -12.08 9.58
C THR A 278 14.86 -10.63 9.17
N ASN A 279 15.51 -10.39 8.03
CA ASN A 279 15.75 -9.04 7.51
C ASN A 279 14.43 -8.32 7.23
N CYS A 280 13.43 -9.01 6.69
CA CYS A 280 12.10 -8.44 6.48
C CYS A 280 11.44 -8.06 7.82
N LEU A 281 11.44 -8.96 8.81
CA LEU A 281 10.89 -8.66 10.14
C LEU A 281 11.59 -7.47 10.82
N VAL A 282 12.91 -7.36 10.67
CA VAL A 282 13.67 -6.20 11.19
C VAL A 282 13.31 -4.92 10.44
N ALA A 283 13.14 -4.96 9.12
CA ALA A 283 12.69 -3.82 8.33
C ALA A 283 11.28 -3.35 8.74
N GLN A 284 10.44 -4.27 9.22
CA GLN A 284 9.10 -3.99 9.79
C GLN A 284 9.13 -3.54 11.27
N GLY A 285 10.33 -3.36 11.85
CA GLY A 285 10.54 -2.78 13.17
C GLY A 285 10.68 -3.78 14.32
N VAL A 286 10.82 -5.08 14.06
CA VAL A 286 11.14 -6.06 15.11
C VAL A 286 12.62 -5.91 15.51
N THR A 287 12.90 -5.81 16.82
CA THR A 287 14.28 -5.65 17.29
C THR A 287 15.10 -6.91 17.02
N SER A 288 16.24 -6.75 16.34
CA SER A 288 17.07 -7.89 15.89
C SER A 288 17.58 -8.79 17.01
N ASN A 289 17.84 -8.25 18.21
CA ASN A 289 18.28 -9.03 19.37
C ASN A 289 17.22 -10.02 19.90
N ARG A 290 15.98 -9.92 19.42
CA ARG A 290 14.88 -10.83 19.75
C ARG A 290 14.75 -11.97 18.73
N LEU A 291 15.49 -11.91 17.63
CA LEU A 291 15.42 -12.85 16.53
C LEU A 291 16.69 -13.71 16.48
N THR A 292 16.52 -15.02 16.38
CA THR A 292 17.61 -15.98 16.17
C THR A 292 17.42 -16.67 14.82
N VAL A 293 18.46 -16.71 14.00
CA VAL A 293 18.43 -17.37 12.68
C VAL A 293 19.04 -18.76 12.80
N ARG A 294 18.40 -19.75 12.17
CA ARG A 294 18.94 -21.12 12.07
C ARG A 294 18.67 -21.75 10.70
N GLY A 295 19.73 -22.03 9.95
CA GLY A 295 19.66 -22.97 8.83
C GLY A 295 19.71 -24.42 9.30
N LEU A 296 18.64 -25.18 9.05
CA LEU A 296 18.54 -26.59 9.43
C LEU A 296 18.72 -27.56 8.26
N GLY A 297 18.91 -27.04 7.05
CA GLY A 297 19.12 -27.84 5.85
C GLY A 297 17.92 -28.74 5.56
N SER A 298 18.17 -29.98 5.16
CA SER A 298 17.13 -30.93 4.77
C SER A 298 16.60 -31.80 5.91
N ILE A 299 16.92 -31.46 7.17
CA ILE A 299 16.44 -32.22 8.33
C ILE A 299 14.94 -31.97 8.54
N ASN A 300 14.25 -32.89 9.21
CA ASN A 300 12.83 -32.76 9.56
C ASN A 300 11.91 -32.41 8.36
N PRO A 301 11.85 -33.28 7.32
CA PRO A 301 10.91 -33.10 6.23
C PRO A 301 9.47 -33.20 6.72
N VAL A 302 8.61 -32.31 6.22
CA VAL A 302 7.16 -32.29 6.49
C VAL A 302 6.35 -33.02 5.42
N ALA A 303 6.99 -33.37 4.30
CA ALA A 303 6.45 -34.18 3.23
C ALA A 303 7.54 -35.07 2.60
N GLY A 304 7.13 -36.14 1.90
CA GLY A 304 8.06 -36.98 1.15
C GLY A 304 8.79 -36.19 0.05
N ASN A 305 10.07 -36.46 -0.18
CA ASN A 305 10.86 -35.72 -1.18
C ASN A 305 10.78 -36.32 -2.59
N ASP A 306 10.00 -37.39 -2.79
CA ASP A 306 9.91 -38.10 -4.06
C ASP A 306 9.17 -37.27 -5.13
N THR A 307 8.21 -36.44 -4.71
CA THR A 307 7.42 -35.58 -5.59
C THR A 307 7.89 -34.13 -5.54
N ALA A 308 7.67 -33.38 -6.63
CA ALA A 308 7.97 -31.95 -6.67
C ALA A 308 7.19 -31.17 -5.60
N ASP A 309 5.93 -31.52 -5.38
CA ASP A 309 5.07 -30.89 -4.37
C ASP A 309 5.58 -31.13 -2.95
N GLY A 310 6.03 -32.36 -2.66
CA GLY A 310 6.60 -32.67 -1.34
C GLY A 310 7.92 -31.97 -1.09
N ARG A 311 8.79 -31.85 -2.10
CA ARG A 311 10.00 -31.02 -2.03
C ARG A 311 9.67 -29.55 -1.81
N ALA A 312 8.65 -29.01 -2.49
CA ALA A 312 8.21 -27.64 -2.30
C ALA A 312 7.77 -27.35 -0.85
N LYS A 313 7.04 -28.27 -0.22
CA LYS A 313 6.65 -28.16 1.19
C LYS A 313 7.84 -28.19 2.15
N ASN A 314 8.91 -28.93 1.81
CA ASN A 314 10.12 -28.99 2.63
C ASN A 314 11.00 -27.73 2.50
N ARG A 315 10.94 -27.02 1.36
CA ARG A 315 11.57 -25.70 1.18
C ARG A 315 10.77 -24.60 1.88
N ARG A 316 10.95 -24.51 3.19
CA ARG A 316 10.14 -23.64 4.06
C ARG A 316 10.97 -22.89 5.09
N VAL A 317 10.35 -21.89 5.70
CA VAL A 317 10.79 -21.25 6.93
C VAL A 317 9.67 -21.36 7.97
N GLU A 318 10.07 -21.62 9.22
CA GLU A 318 9.19 -21.65 10.40
C GLU A 318 9.63 -20.59 11.40
N ILE A 319 8.66 -19.99 12.10
CA ILE A 319 8.91 -19.01 13.15
C ILE A 319 8.45 -19.62 14.47
N VAL A 320 9.38 -19.79 15.40
CA VAL A 320 9.13 -20.40 16.71
C VAL A 320 9.36 -19.37 17.81
N VAL A 321 8.35 -19.13 18.63
CA VAL A 321 8.37 -18.19 19.76
C VAL A 321 8.73 -18.93 21.05
N GLY A 322 9.57 -18.30 21.87
CA GLY A 322 9.98 -18.78 23.20
C GLY A 322 9.81 -17.74 24.29
#